data_AF-A0A943FLL7-F1
#
_entry.id   AF-A0A943FLL7-F1
#
_cell.length_a   1.000
_cell.length_b   1.000
_cell.length_c   1.000
_cell.angle_alpha   90.00
_cell.angle_beta   90.00
_cell.angle_gamma   90.00
#
_symmetry.space_group_name_H-M   'P 1'
#
loop_
_entity.id
_entity.type
_entity.pdbx_description
1 polymer ?
#
loop_
_entity_poly.entity_id
_entity_poly.type
_entity_poly.pdbx_seq_one_letter_code
_entity_poly.pdbx_strand_id
1 'polypeptide(L)'
;MGVDIKDLLPSDDEGRLRIIQEQVPGNQISLAHIIGGPQPIIYQKLGLNPDIDYDGAAIGILTVVPYESSIIAADIATKAADIYLGFVDRFSGTLIITGELAEVTTAVDEIVRYFRDEMGFAACRITKR
;
A
#
# COMPACT_ATOMS: atom_id res chain seq x y z
N MET A 1 -36.04 32.12 -11.38
CA MET A 1 -35.29 32.25 -10.13
C MET A 1 -34.56 30.94 -9.92
N GLY A 2 -33.23 30.93 -10.02
CA GLY A 2 -32.43 29.75 -9.74
C GLY A 2 -32.21 29.67 -8.23
N VAL A 3 -32.48 28.51 -7.64
CA VAL A 3 -32.13 28.25 -6.24
C VAL A 3 -30.62 28.03 -6.20
N ASP A 4 -29.89 28.82 -5.42
CA ASP A 4 -28.44 28.62 -5.21
C ASP A 4 -28.27 27.41 -4.29
N ILE A 5 -27.28 26.56 -4.57
CA ILE A 5 -26.99 25.38 -3.74
C ILE A 5 -26.64 25.77 -2.30
N LYS A 6 -26.17 27.00 -2.08
CA LYS A 6 -25.93 27.59 -0.77
C LYS A 6 -27.22 27.81 0.04
N ASP A 7 -28.34 28.04 -0.64
CA ASP A 7 -29.65 28.23 0.00
C ASP A 7 -30.29 26.89 0.45
N LEU A 8 -29.76 25.76 -0.04
CA LEU A 8 -30.23 24.40 0.26
C LEU A 8 -29.45 23.72 1.40
N LEU A 9 -28.32 24.28 1.82
CA LEU A 9 -27.39 23.63 2.75
C LEU A 9 -27.40 24.30 4.13
N PRO A 10 -27.30 23.53 5.22
CA PRO A 10 -27.24 24.09 6.56
C PRO A 10 -26.06 25.07 6.68
N SER A 11 -26.35 26.27 7.15
CA SER A 11 -25.36 27.31 7.42
C SER A 11 -25.30 27.57 8.93
N ASP A 12 -24.14 27.94 9.44
CA ASP A 12 -24.01 28.38 10.83
C ASP A 12 -24.38 29.85 11.04
N ASP A 13 -24.32 30.31 12.29
CA ASP A 13 -24.68 31.68 12.66
C ASP A 13 -23.80 32.76 11.99
N GLU A 14 -22.64 32.37 11.45
CA GLU A 14 -21.74 33.23 10.67
C GLU A 14 -21.90 33.05 9.15
N GLY A 15 -22.88 32.26 8.71
CA GLY A 15 -23.17 31.98 7.30
C GLY A 15 -22.21 30.96 6.65
N ARG A 16 -21.42 30.22 7.44
CA ARG A 16 -20.54 29.17 6.93
C ARG A 16 -21.32 27.89 6.68
N LEU A 17 -21.05 27.26 5.56
CA LEU A 17 -21.60 25.95 5.19
C LEU A 17 -21.21 24.89 6.24
N ARG A 18 -22.18 24.13 6.76
CA ARG A 18 -21.95 22.99 7.63
C ARG A 18 -22.32 21.69 6.94
N ILE A 19 -21.32 20.82 6.76
CA ILE A 19 -21.50 19.48 6.20
C ILE A 19 -21.01 18.47 7.23
N ILE A 20 -21.85 17.49 7.57
CA ILE A 20 -21.41 16.29 8.27
C ILE A 20 -20.96 15.29 7.22
N GLN A 21 -19.70 14.85 7.31
CA GLN A 21 -19.15 13.84 6.42
C GLN A 21 -18.78 12.61 7.24
N GLU A 22 -19.43 11.49 6.94
CA GLU A 22 -18.99 10.19 7.41
C GLU A 22 -17.87 9.69 6.49
N GLN A 23 -16.75 9.28 7.10
CA GLN A 23 -15.59 8.80 6.37
C GLN A 23 -15.44 7.30 6.58
N VAL A 24 -15.30 6.58 5.47
CA VAL A 24 -14.98 5.15 5.44
C VAL A 24 -13.71 4.94 4.61
N PRO A 25 -12.86 3.97 4.96
CA PRO A 25 -11.71 3.66 4.13
C PRO A 25 -12.16 3.13 2.76
N GLY A 26 -11.50 3.61 1.71
CA GLY A 26 -11.64 3.01 0.38
C GLY A 26 -10.86 1.69 0.27
N ASN A 27 -11.12 0.92 -0.78
CA ASN A 27 -10.38 -0.30 -1.11
C ASN A 27 -9.38 -0.01 -2.23
N GLN A 28 -8.11 0.23 -1.87
CA GLN A 28 -7.10 0.69 -2.82
C GLN A 28 -5.68 0.20 -2.50
N ILE A 29 -4.94 -0.18 -3.54
CA ILE A 29 -3.47 -0.25 -3.52
C ILE A 29 -2.93 1.02 -4.18
N SER A 30 -2.43 1.93 -3.37
CA SER A 30 -1.96 3.26 -3.83
C SER A 30 -0.49 3.27 -4.24
N LEU A 31 0.30 2.31 -3.77
CA LEU A 31 1.69 2.12 -4.15
C LEU A 31 1.99 0.62 -4.29
N ALA A 32 2.69 0.26 -5.38
CA ALA A 32 3.31 -1.04 -5.57
C ALA A 32 4.63 -0.81 -6.31
N HIS A 33 5.74 -0.77 -5.58
CA HIS A 33 7.05 -0.42 -6.11
C HIS A 33 8.09 -1.48 -5.76
N ILE A 34 8.97 -1.77 -6.71
CA ILE A 34 10.09 -2.70 -6.54
C ILE A 34 11.39 -1.95 -6.76
N ILE A 35 12.32 -2.08 -5.81
CA ILE A 35 13.66 -1.52 -5.86
C ILE A 35 14.65 -2.68 -5.99
N GLY A 36 15.31 -2.81 -7.13
CA GLY A 36 16.39 -3.75 -7.36
C GLY A 36 17.72 -3.17 -6.88
N GLY A 37 18.47 -3.93 -6.07
CA GLY A 37 19.78 -3.52 -5.57
C GLY A 37 19.75 -2.18 -4.82
N PRO A 38 18.92 -2.02 -3.77
CA PRO A 38 18.88 -0.80 -2.99
C PRO A 38 20.22 -0.59 -2.27
N GLN A 39 20.54 0.66 -1.97
CA GLN A 39 21.78 0.95 -1.24
C GLN A 39 21.70 0.39 0.20
N PRO A 40 22.80 -0.17 0.73
CA PRO A 40 22.94 -0.60 2.12
C PRO A 40 22.29 0.29 3.19
N ILE A 41 22.48 1.60 3.08
CA ILE A 41 21.96 2.59 4.01
C ILE A 41 20.43 2.56 4.11
N ILE A 42 19.74 2.19 3.02
CA ILE A 42 18.27 2.09 2.98
C ILE A 42 17.81 0.91 3.82
N TYR A 43 18.44 -0.27 3.68
CA TYR A 43 18.14 -1.44 4.51
C TYR A 43 18.25 -1.13 6.01
N GLN A 44 19.36 -0.49 6.42
CA GLN A 44 19.59 -0.13 7.82
C GLN A 44 18.55 0.84 8.36
N LYS A 45 18.18 1.86 7.56
CA LYS A 45 17.21 2.88 7.97
C LYS A 45 15.78 2.35 8.05
N LEU A 46 15.46 1.33 7.25
CA LEU A 46 14.18 0.63 7.31
C LEU A 46 14.13 -0.43 8.43
N GLY A 47 15.22 -0.65 9.16
CA GLY A 47 15.30 -1.68 10.21
C GLY A 47 15.25 -3.10 9.66
N LEU A 48 15.57 -3.28 8.38
CA LEU A 48 15.63 -4.58 7.72
C LEU A 48 16.93 -5.28 8.09
N ASN A 49 16.91 -6.61 8.19
CA ASN A 49 18.08 -7.38 8.60
C ASN A 49 19.14 -7.41 7.48
N PRO A 50 20.31 -6.75 7.67
CA PRO A 50 21.36 -6.72 6.66
C PRO A 50 22.05 -8.08 6.45
N ASP A 51 22.03 -8.95 7.47
CA ASP A 51 22.76 -10.22 7.47
C ASP A 51 22.06 -11.30 6.61
N ILE A 52 20.81 -11.06 6.23
CA ILE A 52 20.03 -12.00 5.44
C ILE A 52 20.32 -11.82 3.94
N ASP A 53 20.62 -10.60 3.45
CA ASP A 53 20.58 -10.39 1.99
C ASP A 53 21.14 -9.04 1.47
N TYR A 54 22.40 -8.70 1.75
CA TYR A 54 22.99 -7.46 1.24
C TYR A 54 23.39 -7.48 -0.24
N ASP A 55 23.69 -8.65 -0.79
CA ASP A 55 24.18 -8.81 -2.17
C ASP A 55 23.12 -9.49 -3.03
N GLY A 56 22.21 -8.70 -3.63
CA GLY A 56 21.26 -9.18 -4.65
C GLY A 56 19.79 -9.06 -4.30
N ALA A 57 19.45 -8.63 -3.09
CA ALA A 57 18.07 -8.50 -2.68
C ALA A 57 17.39 -7.26 -3.25
N ALA A 58 16.17 -7.45 -3.71
CA ALA A 58 15.23 -6.40 -4.03
C ALA A 58 14.33 -6.10 -2.83
N ILE A 59 13.72 -4.91 -2.83
CA ILE A 59 12.69 -4.51 -1.87
C ILE A 59 11.38 -4.28 -2.63
N GLY A 60 10.32 -4.96 -2.22
CA GLY A 60 8.95 -4.66 -2.61
C GLY A 60 8.29 -3.77 -1.55
N ILE A 61 7.72 -2.64 -1.95
CA ILE A 61 7.03 -1.69 -1.07
C ILE A 61 5.61 -1.51 -1.58
N LEU A 62 4.63 -1.75 -0.69
CA LEU A 62 3.22 -1.52 -0.98
C LEU A 62 2.57 -0.62 0.06
N THR A 63 1.58 0.13 -0.38
CA THR A 63 0.64 0.85 0.48
C THR A 63 -0.77 0.43 0.12
N VAL A 64 -1.49 -0.13 1.11
CA VAL A 64 -2.84 -0.64 0.94
C VAL A 64 -3.82 0.02 1.91
N VAL A 65 -5.04 0.26 1.45
CA VAL A 65 -6.17 0.78 2.22
C VAL A 65 -7.36 -0.15 1.98
N PRO A 66 -8.08 -0.61 3.02
CA PRO A 66 -7.88 -0.36 4.45
C PRO A 66 -6.56 -0.93 4.98
N TYR A 67 -6.04 -0.36 6.08
CA TYR A 67 -4.68 -0.64 6.54
C TYR A 67 -4.48 -2.09 7.02
N GLU A 68 -5.54 -2.72 7.51
CA GLU A 68 -5.56 -4.14 7.90
C GLU A 68 -5.33 -5.08 6.71
N SER A 69 -5.57 -4.61 5.48
CA SER A 69 -5.27 -5.37 4.27
C SER A 69 -3.78 -5.68 4.10
N SER A 70 -2.88 -4.97 4.79
CA SER A 70 -1.43 -5.27 4.75
C SER A 70 -1.14 -6.67 5.30
N ILE A 71 -1.96 -7.16 6.24
CA ILE A 71 -1.86 -8.51 6.80
C ILE A 71 -2.18 -9.56 5.73
N ILE A 72 -3.22 -9.31 4.92
CA ILE A 72 -3.64 -10.21 3.83
C ILE A 72 -2.58 -10.19 2.71
N ALA A 73 -2.09 -9.00 2.35
CA ALA A 73 -1.02 -8.87 1.36
C ALA A 73 0.26 -9.60 1.79
N ALA A 74 0.63 -9.54 3.07
CA ALA A 74 1.76 -10.29 3.62
C ALA A 74 1.59 -11.81 3.51
N ASP A 75 0.40 -12.33 3.83
CA ASP A 75 0.09 -13.76 3.72
C ASP A 75 0.14 -14.24 2.26
N ILE A 76 -0.36 -13.43 1.31
CA ILE A 76 -0.28 -13.73 -0.12
C ILE A 76 1.19 -13.74 -0.58
N ALA A 77 1.97 -12.72 -0.23
CA ALA A 77 3.37 -12.61 -0.65
C ALA A 77 4.20 -13.82 -0.21
N THR A 78 4.08 -14.22 1.06
CA THR A 78 4.85 -15.34 1.62
C THR A 78 4.46 -16.71 1.07
N LYS A 79 3.27 -16.83 0.45
CA LYS A 79 2.82 -18.05 -0.24
C LYS A 79 3.12 -18.05 -1.73
N ALA A 80 3.31 -16.87 -2.32
CA ALA A 80 3.53 -16.71 -3.76
C ALA A 80 4.98 -16.96 -4.20
N ALA A 81 5.95 -16.65 -3.33
CA ALA A 81 7.37 -16.62 -3.66
C ALA A 81 8.25 -16.80 -2.40
N ASP A 82 9.51 -17.18 -2.61
CA ASP A 82 10.51 -17.27 -1.54
C ASP A 82 11.02 -15.87 -1.17
N ILE A 83 10.23 -15.19 -0.32
CA ILE A 83 10.51 -13.84 0.15
C ILE A 83 10.66 -13.80 1.67
N TYR A 84 11.41 -12.82 2.14
CA TYR A 84 11.46 -12.44 3.54
C TYR A 84 10.46 -11.31 3.82
N LEU A 85 9.71 -11.48 4.90
CA LEU A 85 8.76 -10.48 5.38
C LEU A 85 9.52 -9.43 6.21
N GLY A 86 9.87 -8.31 5.58
CA GLY A 86 10.64 -7.24 6.22
C GLY A 86 9.81 -6.46 7.26
N PHE A 87 8.63 -5.98 6.86
CA PHE A 87 7.77 -5.18 7.73
C PHE A 87 6.31 -5.25 7.30
N VAL A 88 5.41 -5.39 8.28
CA VAL A 88 3.95 -5.31 8.08
C VAL A 88 3.38 -4.30 9.04
N ASP A 89 2.87 -3.19 8.50
CA ASP A 89 2.22 -2.15 9.27
C ASP A 89 0.71 -2.16 9.03
N ARG A 90 -0.04 -2.66 10.01
CA ARG A 90 -1.50 -2.66 10.00
C ARG A 90 -2.14 -1.36 10.48
N PHE A 91 -1.34 -0.35 10.83
CA PHE A 91 -1.81 0.98 11.22
C PHE A 91 -1.67 1.99 10.08
N SER A 92 -0.70 1.82 9.20
CA SER A 92 -0.49 2.66 8.01
C SER A 92 -0.75 1.94 6.67
N GLY A 93 -0.93 0.62 6.69
CA GLY A 93 -1.11 -0.18 5.48
C GLY A 93 0.17 -0.40 4.68
N THR A 94 1.34 -0.17 5.29
CA THR A 94 2.64 -0.37 4.64
C THR A 94 3.05 -1.84 4.70
N LEU A 95 3.46 -2.40 3.56
CA LEU A 95 4.09 -3.72 3.48
C LEU A 95 5.46 -3.57 2.82
N ILE A 96 6.50 -4.12 3.47
CA ILE A 96 7.85 -4.22 2.94
C ILE A 96 8.25 -5.69 2.91
N ILE A 97 8.58 -6.18 1.71
CA ILE A 97 9.10 -7.53 1.49
C ILE A 97 10.48 -7.44 0.84
N THR A 98 11.33 -8.43 1.09
CA THR A 98 12.67 -8.51 0.51
C THR A 98 12.97 -9.91 -0.01
N GLY A 99 13.93 -10.04 -0.91
CA GLY A 99 14.36 -11.32 -1.47
C GLY A 99 14.93 -11.11 -2.87
N GLU A 100 15.14 -12.18 -3.64
CA GLU A 100 15.58 -12.04 -5.03
C GLU A 100 14.59 -11.20 -5.85
N LEU A 101 15.10 -10.46 -6.85
CA LEU A 101 14.28 -9.57 -7.67
C LEU A 101 13.10 -10.30 -8.36
N ALA A 102 13.31 -11.56 -8.76
CA ALA A 102 12.28 -12.39 -9.38
C ALA A 102 11.19 -12.78 -8.38
N GLU A 103 11.57 -13.19 -7.16
CA GLU A 103 10.66 -13.58 -6.09
C GLU A 103 9.83 -12.38 -5.60
N VAL A 104 10.49 -11.24 -5.36
CA VAL A 104 9.80 -9.99 -4.98
C VAL A 104 8.85 -9.53 -6.08
N THR A 105 9.25 -9.63 -7.35
CA THR A 105 8.37 -9.31 -8.48
C THR A 105 7.12 -10.20 -8.47
N THR A 106 7.31 -11.51 -8.33
CA THR A 106 6.22 -12.49 -8.32
C THR A 106 5.25 -12.22 -7.17
N ALA A 107 5.77 -11.96 -5.97
CA ALA A 107 4.95 -11.62 -4.81
C ALA A 107 4.14 -10.34 -5.01
N VAL A 108 4.75 -9.27 -5.52
CA VAL A 108 4.03 -7.99 -5.77
C VAL A 108 2.98 -8.14 -6.87
N ASP A 109 3.31 -8.84 -7.96
CA ASP A 109 2.37 -9.12 -9.06
C ASP A 109 1.15 -9.90 -8.52
N GLU A 110 1.37 -10.91 -7.69
CA GLU A 110 0.29 -11.74 -7.13
C GLU A 110 -0.58 -10.98 -6.13
N ILE A 111 0.01 -10.15 -5.25
CA ILE A 111 -0.76 -9.27 -4.37
C ILE A 111 -1.67 -8.35 -5.20
N VAL A 112 -1.10 -7.63 -6.16
CA VAL A 112 -1.86 -6.66 -6.97
C VAL A 112 -2.95 -7.36 -7.78
N ARG A 113 -2.66 -8.53 -8.34
CA ARG A 113 -3.64 -9.35 -9.06
C ARG A 113 -4.79 -9.76 -8.16
N TYR A 114 -4.52 -10.40 -7.02
CA TYR A 114 -5.56 -10.89 -6.12
C TYR A 114 -6.44 -9.76 -5.59
N PHE A 115 -5.84 -8.67 -5.11
CA PHE A 115 -6.60 -7.54 -4.58
C PHE A 115 -7.48 -6.88 -5.64
N ARG A 116 -6.96 -6.69 -6.86
CA ARG A 116 -7.73 -6.09 -7.95
C ARG A 116 -8.83 -7.02 -8.46
N ASP A 117 -8.49 -8.28 -8.73
CA ASP A 117 -9.35 -9.19 -9.49
C ASP A 117 -10.33 -9.96 -8.58
N GLU A 118 -9.94 -10.32 -7.36
CA GLU A 118 -10.77 -11.08 -6.42
C GLU A 118 -11.44 -10.18 -5.36
N MET A 119 -10.72 -9.18 -4.83
CA MET A 119 -11.25 -8.29 -3.78
C MET A 119 -11.83 -6.97 -4.31
N GLY A 120 -11.70 -6.69 -5.60
CA GLY A 120 -12.25 -5.48 -6.24
C GLY A 120 -11.56 -4.17 -5.83
N PHE A 121 -10.30 -4.21 -5.44
CA PHE A 121 -9.54 -3.00 -5.09
C PHE A 121 -9.18 -2.20 -6.34
N ALA A 122 -9.21 -0.87 -6.22
CA ALA A 122 -8.51 -0.02 -7.17
C ALA A 122 -6.99 -0.19 -6.98
N ALA A 123 -6.27 -0.62 -8.01
CA ALA A 123 -4.83 -0.86 -7.90
C ALA A 123 -4.03 0.03 -8.86
N CYS A 124 -2.97 0.65 -8.34
CA CYS A 124 -1.99 1.35 -9.17
C CYS A 124 -1.17 0.35 -10.03
N ARG A 125 -0.48 0.88 -11.05
CA ARG A 125 0.49 0.08 -11.81
C ARG A 125 1.69 -0.28 -10.93
N ILE A 126 2.24 -1.47 -11.12
CA ILE A 126 3.51 -1.84 -10.51
C ILE A 126 4.62 -1.05 -11.18
N THR A 127 5.52 -0.50 -10.37
CA THR A 127 6.67 0.28 -10.83
C THR A 127 7.96 -0.38 -10.35
N LYS A 128 9.02 -0.32 -11.15
CA LYS A 128 10.29 -1.01 -10.86
C LYS A 128 11.46 -0.05 -11.11
N ARG A 129 12.50 -0.10 -10.26
CA ARG A 129 13.75 0.65 -10.45
C ARG A 129 14.94 -0.17 -10.00
#